data_AF-A0A8X7U4E4-F1
#
_entry.id   AF-A0A8X7U4E4-F1
#
_cell.length_a   1.000
_cell.length_b   1.000
_cell.length_c   1.000
_cell.angle_alpha   90.00
_cell.angle_beta   90.00
_cell.angle_gamma   90.00
#
_symmetry.space_group_name_H-M   'P 1'
#
loop_
_entity.id
_entity.type
_entity.pdbx_description
1 polymer ?
#
loop_
_entity_poly.entity_id
_entity_poly.type
_entity_poly.pdbx_seq_one_letter_code
_entity_poly.pdbx_strand_id
1 'polypeptide(L)' 'MDIALALRTTVFPTARQYNTMYSYKDANKRREWVAYLQAGAGVVADSDPEDVHRERQNRAAGLA' A
#
# COMPACT_ATOMS: atom_id res chain seq x y z
N MET A 1 23.04 -11.88 13.82
CA MET A 1 21.80 -11.94 13.01
C MET A 1 21.39 -10.51 12.73
N ASP A 2 20.95 -10.19 11.50
CA ASP A 2 20.50 -8.86 11.09
C ASP A 2 19.06 -8.96 10.58
N ILE A 3 18.18 -8.06 11.03
CA ILE A 3 16.73 -8.08 10.81
C ILE A 3 16.23 -6.65 10.60
N ALA A 4 15.45 -6.43 9.54
CA ALA A 4 14.81 -5.15 9.25
C ALA A 4 13.29 -5.20 9.52
N LEU A 5 12.73 -4.07 9.94
CA LEU A 5 11.28 -3.87 9.99
C LEU A 5 10.74 -3.64 8.57
N ALA A 6 9.60 -4.24 8.25
CA ALA A 6 8.94 -4.11 6.96
C ALA A 6 8.21 -2.75 6.76
N LEU A 7 8.85 -1.65 7.16
CA LEU A 7 8.40 -0.30 6.85
C LEU A 7 8.91 0.10 5.48
N ARG A 8 8.09 0.82 4.69
CA ARG A 8 8.42 1.21 3.31
C ARG A 8 8.68 0.00 2.39
N THR A 9 7.87 -1.04 2.52
CA THR A 9 7.92 -2.22 1.67
C THR A 9 6.74 -2.26 0.70
N THR A 10 7.02 -2.50 -0.57
CA THR A 10 6.01 -2.73 -1.61
C THR A 10 5.81 -4.23 -1.80
N VAL A 11 4.56 -4.68 -1.79
CA VAL A 11 4.19 -6.09 -1.98
C VAL A 11 3.55 -6.28 -3.35
N PHE A 12 4.15 -7.15 -4.17
CA PHE A 12 3.58 -7.63 -5.43
C PHE A 12 2.97 -9.02 -5.21
N PRO A 13 1.64 -9.13 -5.10
CA PRO A 13 0.97 -10.42 -4.91
C PRO A 13 1.07 -11.26 -6.19
N THR A 14 1.49 -12.51 -6.03
CA THR A 14 1.62 -13.49 -7.13
C THR A 14 0.35 -14.32 -7.32
N ALA A 15 -0.57 -14.30 -6.36
CA ALA A 15 -1.86 -14.97 -6.47
C ALA A 15 -2.76 -14.25 -7.49
N ARG A 16 -3.60 -15.01 -8.21
CA ARG A 16 -4.62 -14.43 -9.10
C ARG A 16 -5.55 -13.54 -8.29
N GLN A 17 -5.45 -12.23 -8.46
CA GLN A 17 -6.41 -11.30 -7.88
C GLN A 17 -7.71 -11.40 -8.67
N TYR A 18 -8.72 -12.02 -8.05
CA TYR A 18 -10.11 -11.86 -8.47
C TYR A 18 -10.63 -10.62 -7.74
N ASN A 19 -10.32 -9.43 -8.25
CA ASN A 19 -10.95 -8.23 -7.71
C ASN A 19 -12.46 -8.37 -7.97
N THR A 20 -13.27 -8.54 -6.93
CA THR A 20 -14.72 -8.83 -7.02
C THR A 20 -15.49 -7.72 -7.75
N MET A 21 -14.88 -6.55 -7.91
CA MET A 21 -15.43 -5.41 -8.63
C MET A 21 -15.20 -5.48 -10.16
N TYR A 22 -14.23 -6.27 -10.65
CA TYR A 22 -13.96 -6.45 -12.08
C TYR A 22 -13.93 -7.92 -12.48
N SER A 23 -14.90 -8.32 -13.32
CA SER A 23 -14.95 -9.65 -13.90
C SER A 23 -13.92 -9.76 -15.04
N TYR A 24 -12.77 -10.38 -14.78
CA TYR A 24 -11.75 -10.68 -15.78
C TYR A 24 -12.13 -11.92 -16.62
N LYS A 25 -13.31 -11.90 -17.27
CA LYS A 25 -13.79 -12.98 -18.15
C LYS A 25 -13.10 -12.99 -19.51
N ASP A 26 -12.56 -11.86 -19.95
CA ASP A 26 -11.81 -11.75 -21.20
C ASP A 26 -10.30 -11.87 -20.95
N ALA A 27 -9.71 -12.96 -21.44
CA ALA A 27 -8.27 -13.22 -21.38
C ALA A 27 -7.40 -12.22 -22.17
N ASN A 28 -8.03 -11.30 -22.93
CA ASN A 28 -7.37 -10.32 -23.79
C ASN A 28 -7.22 -8.92 -23.17
N LYS A 29 -7.74 -8.66 -21.96
CA LYS A 29 -7.46 -7.40 -21.26
C LYS A 29 -6.12 -7.51 -20.52
N ARG A 30 -5.24 -6.51 -20.70
CA ARG A 30 -3.98 -6.38 -19.93
C ARG A 30 -4.30 -6.62 -18.45
N ARG A 31 -3.64 -7.61 -17.84
CA ARG A 31 -3.65 -7.75 -16.38
C ARG A 31 -2.94 -6.53 -15.82
N GLU A 32 -3.69 -5.63 -15.20
CA GLU A 32 -3.12 -4.51 -14.46
C GLU A 32 -2.37 -5.08 -13.26
N TRP A 33 -1.09 -4.75 -13.12
CA TRP A 33 -0.31 -5.13 -11.96
C TRP A 33 -0.74 -4.25 -10.79
N VAL A 34 -1.16 -4.89 -9.70
CA VAL A 34 -1.48 -4.20 -8.45
C VAL A 34 -0.34 -4.41 -7.48
N ALA A 35 0.15 -3.32 -6.90
CA ALA A 35 1.13 -3.34 -5.83
C ALA A 35 0.51 -2.74 -4.57
N TYR A 36 0.77 -3.34 -3.41
CA TYR A 36 0.32 -2.82 -2.13
C TYR A 36 1.45 -2.12 -1.40
N LEU A 37 1.16 -0.92 -0.92
CA LEU A 37 2.02 -0.14 -0.05
C LEU A 37 1.26 0.23 1.23
N GLN A 38 1.79 -0.19 2.37
CA GLN A 38 1.29 0.22 3.67
C GLN A 38 2.20 1.30 4.26
N ALA A 39 1.60 2.44 4.58
CA ALA A 39 2.23 3.51 5.37
C ALA A 39 1.45 3.71 6.66
N GLY A 40 2.13 4.14 7.72
CA GLY A 40 1.53 4.48 9.01
C GLY A 40 2.25 5.65 9.65
N ALA A 41 1.54 6.31 10.55
CA ALA A 41 2.03 7.41 11.38
C ALA A 41 1.63 7.14 12.83
N GLY A 42 2.45 7.62 13.78
CA GLY A 42 2.14 7.52 15.20
C GLY A 42 1.06 8.53 15.58
N VAL A 43 0.12 8.11 16.44
CA VAL A 43 -0.91 9.00 16.99
C VAL A 43 -0.67 9.12 18.49
N VAL A 44 -0.63 10.35 19.00
CA VAL A 44 -0.47 10.70 20.41
C VAL A 44 -1.64 11.60 20.82
N ALA A 45 -1.86 11.80 22.12
CA ALA A 45 -3.03 12.49 22.66
C ALA A 45 -3.21 13.95 22.16
N ASP A 46 -2.13 14.60 21.74
CA ASP A 46 -2.05 15.96 21.23
C ASP A 46 -1.99 16.05 19.70
N SER A 47 -2.07 14.92 19.00
CA SER A 47 -1.92 14.88 17.54
C SER A 47 -3.12 15.48 16.82
N ASP A 48 -2.86 16.32 15.83
CA ASP A 48 -3.86 16.77 14.87
C ASP A 48 -4.09 15.70 13.79
N PRO A 49 -5.34 15.24 13.56
CA PRO A 49 -5.63 14.20 12.56
C PRO A 49 -5.18 14.53 11.14
N GLU A 50 -5.24 15.79 10.71
CA GLU A 50 -4.86 16.22 9.36
C GLU A 50 -3.34 16.20 9.20
N ASP A 51 -2.60 16.59 10.23
CA ASP A 51 -1.14 16.53 10.22
C ASP A 51 -0.63 15.09 10.19
N VAL A 52 -1.24 14.18 10.96
CA VAL A 52 -0.91 12.75 10.94
C VAL A 52 -1.26 12.12 9.60
N HIS A 53 -2.40 12.51 9.00
CA HIS A 53 -2.79 12.04 7.68
C HIS A 53 -1.77 12.46 6.62
N ARG A 54 -1.34 13.72 6.64
CA ARG A 54 -0.30 14.25 5.76
C ARG A 54 1.03 13.53 5.96
N GLU A 55 1.42 13.23 7.21
CA GLU A 55 2.63 12.46 7.49
C GLU A 55 2.57 11.05 6.87
N ARG A 56 1.44 10.35 7.02
CA ARG A 56 1.21 9.02 6.43
C ARG A 56 1.32 9.07 4.90
N GLN A 57 0.72 10.09 4.27
CA GLN A 57 0.80 10.28 2.82
C GLN A 57 2.23 10.54 2.36
N ASN A 58 2.97 11.43 3.05
CA ASN A 58 4.37 11.71 2.71
C ASN A 58 5.25 10.46 2.80
N ARG A 59 5.02 9.61 3.80
CA ARG A 59 5.72 8.33 3.93
C ARG A 59 5.37 7.33 2.82
N ALA A 60 4.12 7.33 2.34
CA ALA A 60 3.72 6.52 1.19
C ALA A 60 4.33 7.06 -0.12
N ALA A 61 4.27 8.37 -0.32
CA ALA A 61 4.79 9.05 -1.51
C ALA A 61 6.30 8.88 -1.66
N GLY A 62 7.06 8.80 -0.57
CA GLY A 62 8.50 8.53 -0.62
C GLY A 62 8.89 7.15 -1.16
N LEU A 63 7.94 6.25 -1.42
CA LEU A 63 8.18 4.92 -2.00
C LEU A 63 7.55 4.75 -3.41
N ALA A 64 6.72 5.69 -3.86
CA ALA A 64 6.09 5.68 -5.17
C ALA A 64 6.95 6.46 -6.19
#